data_AF-A0A9Q3UUR4-F1
#
_entry.id   AF-A0A9Q3UUR4-F1
#
_cell.length_a   1.000
_cell.length_b   1.000
_cell.length_c   1.000
_cell.angle_alpha   90.00
_cell.angle_beta   90.00
_cell.angle_gamma   90.00
#
_symmetry.space_group_name_H-M   'P 1'
#
loop_
_entity.id
_entity.type
_entity.pdbx_description
1 polymer ?
#
loop_
_entity_poly.entity_id
_entity_poly.type
_entity_poly.pdbx_seq_one_letter_code
_entity_poly.pdbx_strand_id
1 'polypeptide(L)'
;MSRGQGNIEQDLEFKFMKAIMNRNYRELPEVLIDKYQCRQLISSMNAAKQIVKKNAKNITKIYKDKSSEKLPREKLPMYSTNMCDALKYLTCRRPWLKLYRGKQKDFSDSEVLG
;
A
#
# COMPACT_ATOMS: atom_id res chain seq x y z
N MET A 1 -6.51 8.96 -6.02
CA MET A 1 -5.32 8.71 -6.85
C MET A 1 -4.69 10.04 -7.23
N SER A 2 -3.37 10.09 -7.41
CA SER A 2 -2.69 11.32 -7.87
C SER A 2 -3.05 11.63 -9.32
N ARG A 3 -3.08 12.92 -9.70
CA ARG A 3 -3.32 13.35 -11.10
C ARG A 3 -2.26 12.71 -12.02
N GLY A 4 -2.70 12.11 -13.13
CA GLY A 4 -1.82 11.45 -14.10
C GLY A 4 -1.28 10.06 -13.68
N GLN A 5 -1.67 9.56 -12.51
CA GLN A 5 -1.34 8.20 -12.08
C GLN A 5 -2.22 7.19 -12.85
N GLY A 6 -1.59 6.19 -13.46
CA GLY A 6 -2.31 5.11 -14.15
C GLY A 6 -3.01 4.18 -13.16
N ASN A 7 -3.83 3.26 -13.67
CA ASN A 7 -4.50 2.27 -12.82
C ASN A 7 -3.47 1.33 -12.19
N ILE A 8 -3.53 1.15 -10.87
CA ILE A 8 -2.67 0.23 -10.11
C ILE A 8 -3.57 -0.74 -9.38
N GLU A 9 -3.34 -2.03 -9.56
CA GLU A 9 -4.10 -3.04 -8.84
C GLU A 9 -3.87 -2.93 -7.33
N GLN A 10 -4.93 -3.08 -6.53
CA GLN A 10 -4.86 -2.98 -5.07
C GLN A 10 -3.85 -3.95 -4.45
N ASP A 11 -3.73 -5.17 -4.99
CA ASP A 11 -2.76 -6.17 -4.53
C ASP A 11 -1.32 -5.70 -4.79
N LEU A 12 -1.06 -5.09 -5.95
CA LEU A 12 0.24 -4.53 -6.26
C LEU A 12 0.58 -3.36 -5.34
N GLU A 13 -0.36 -2.45 -5.10
CA GLU A 13 -0.14 -1.34 -4.17
C GLU A 13 0.18 -1.84 -2.77
N PHE A 14 -0.54 -2.86 -2.29
CA PHE A 14 -0.32 -3.45 -0.98
C PHE A 14 1.08 -4.09 -0.87
N LYS A 15 1.44 -4.95 -1.84
CA LYS A 15 2.75 -5.61 -1.88
C LYS A 15 3.90 -4.60 -1.98
N PHE A 16 3.73 -3.57 -2.80
CA PHE A 16 4.71 -2.50 -2.96
C PHE A 16 4.90 -1.70 -1.65
N MET A 17 3.80 -1.31 -0.99
CA MET A 17 3.87 -0.63 0.30
C MET A 17 4.53 -1.48 1.38
N LYS A 18 4.24 -2.78 1.41
CA LYS A 18 4.90 -3.72 2.32
C LYS A 18 6.41 -3.79 2.07
N ALA A 19 6.84 -3.80 0.80
CA ALA A 19 8.25 -3.80 0.45
C ALA A 19 8.99 -2.51 0.88
N ILE A 20 8.34 -1.34 0.73
CA ILE A 20 8.87 -0.06 1.23
C ILE A 20 8.99 -0.07 2.76
N MET A 21 7.92 -0.45 3.46
CA MET A 21 7.89 -0.41 4.93
C MET A 21 8.88 -1.39 5.55
N ASN A 22 9.10 -2.55 4.92
CA ASN A 22 10.10 -3.53 5.34
C ASN A 22 11.52 -3.20 4.88
N ARG A 23 11.71 -2.15 4.06
CA ARG A 23 13.00 -1.74 3.50
C ARG A 23 13.70 -2.85 2.69
N ASN A 24 12.91 -3.63 1.95
CA ASN A 24 13.41 -4.81 1.22
C ASN A 24 14.40 -4.45 0.11
N TYR A 25 14.33 -3.23 -0.45
CA TYR A 25 15.13 -2.80 -1.58
C TYR A 25 15.70 -1.42 -1.31
N ARG A 26 17.04 -1.30 -1.39
CA ARG A 26 17.77 -0.05 -1.11
C ARG A 26 17.46 1.06 -2.12
N GLU A 27 17.02 0.69 -3.33
CA GLU A 27 16.68 1.62 -4.42
C GLU A 27 15.27 2.21 -4.28
N LEU A 28 14.44 1.67 -3.38
CA LEU A 28 13.14 2.23 -3.05
C LEU A 28 13.27 3.33 -1.99
N PRO A 29 12.34 4.30 -1.95
CA PRO A 29 12.39 5.36 -0.95
C PRO A 29 12.21 4.80 0.46
N GLU A 30 12.97 5.33 1.41
CA GLU A 30 12.74 5.10 2.82
C GLU A 30 11.62 6.02 3.33
N VAL A 31 10.66 5.44 4.04
CA VAL A 31 9.56 6.20 4.65
C VAL A 31 9.81 6.29 6.14
N LEU A 32 10.02 7.52 6.62
CA LEU A 32 10.09 7.87 8.04
C LEU A 32 8.81 8.60 8.43
N ILE A 33 8.22 8.24 9.55
CA ILE A 33 6.96 8.81 10.04
C ILE A 33 7.23 9.50 11.37
N ASP A 34 6.91 10.80 11.44
CA ASP A 34 6.97 11.55 12.68
C ASP A 34 5.91 11.02 13.65
N LYS A 35 6.38 10.47 14.78
CA LYS A 35 5.52 9.88 15.82
C LYS A 35 4.53 10.87 16.43
N TYR A 36 4.91 12.15 16.54
CA TYR A 36 4.15 13.16 17.27
C TYR A 36 3.25 13.99 16.36
N GLN A 37 3.70 14.28 15.14
CA GLN A 37 2.98 15.12 14.19
C GLN A 37 2.08 14.32 13.24
N CYS A 38 2.40 13.06 12.94
CA CYS A 38 1.63 12.24 11.99
C CYS A 38 0.63 11.28 12.67
N ARG A 39 -0.03 11.72 13.74
CA ARG A 39 -0.94 10.87 14.56
C ARG A 39 -2.06 10.24 13.73
N GLN A 40 -2.61 10.98 12.78
CA GLN A 40 -3.68 10.53 11.87
C GLN A 40 -3.19 9.43 10.93
N LEU A 41 -1.96 9.55 10.42
CA LEU A 41 -1.37 8.52 9.58
C LEU A 41 -1.11 7.24 10.38
N ILE A 42 -0.55 7.37 11.59
CA ILE A 42 -0.29 6.25 12.50
C ILE A 42 -1.60 5.54 12.85
N SER A 43 -2.62 6.30 13.25
CA SER A 43 -3.96 5.76 13.52
C SER A 43 -4.55 5.05 12.30
N SER A 44 -4.45 5.68 11.13
CA SER A 44 -4.93 5.12 9.87
C SER A 44 -4.19 3.84 9.46
N MET A 45 -2.91 3.68 9.80
CA MET A 45 -2.14 2.45 9.56
C MET A 45 -2.56 1.34 10.52
N ASN A 46 -2.79 1.66 11.80
CA ASN A 46 -3.29 0.70 12.79
C ASN A 46 -4.72 0.23 12.48
N ALA A 47 -5.54 1.11 11.89
CA ALA A 47 -6.90 0.80 11.46
C ALA A 47 -6.97 0.02 10.14
N ALA A 48 -5.88 -0.04 9.35
CA ALA A 48 -5.85 -0.64 8.02
C ALA A 48 -5.80 -2.18 8.07
N LYS A 49 -6.92 -2.81 8.42
CA LYS A 49 -7.08 -4.27 8.38
C LYS A 49 -7.22 -4.77 6.95
N GLN A 50 -6.68 -5.96 6.68
CA GLN A 50 -6.88 -6.68 5.42
C GLN A 50 -8.07 -7.63 5.54
N ILE A 51 -8.85 -7.73 4.48
CA ILE A 51 -9.94 -8.69 4.32
C ILE A 51 -9.71 -9.47 3.03
N VAL A 52 -9.97 -10.77 3.07
CA VAL A 52 -9.87 -11.62 1.88
C VAL A 52 -11.27 -11.80 1.31
N LYS A 53 -11.47 -11.42 0.04
CA LYS A 53 -12.75 -11.57 -0.66
C LYS A 53 -12.54 -12.14 -2.06
N LYS A 54 -13.51 -12.88 -2.56
CA LYS A 54 -13.55 -13.25 -3.97
C LYS A 54 -13.98 -12.04 -4.79
N ASN A 55 -13.29 -11.78 -5.90
CA ASN A 55 -13.70 -10.78 -6.87
C ASN A 55 -14.87 -11.30 -7.73
N ALA A 56 -15.40 -10.47 -8.63
CA ALA A 56 -16.49 -10.84 -9.54
C ALA A 56 -16.16 -12.03 -10.47
N LYS A 57 -14.88 -12.39 -10.60
CA LYS A 57 -14.38 -13.53 -11.38
C LYS A 57 -14.06 -14.75 -10.50
N ASN A 58 -14.56 -14.78 -9.26
CA ASN A 58 -14.29 -15.82 -8.25
C ASN A 58 -12.82 -15.99 -7.83
N ILE A 59 -11.94 -15.04 -8.18
CA ILE A 59 -10.53 -15.05 -7.78
C ILE A 59 -10.42 -14.40 -6.40
N THR A 60 -9.80 -15.10 -5.46
CA THR A 60 -9.48 -14.58 -4.13
C THR A 60 -8.47 -13.44 -4.23
N LYS A 61 -8.85 -12.25 -3.78
CA LYS A 61 -7.95 -11.08 -3.69
C LYS A 61 -7.96 -10.50 -2.28
N ILE A 62 -6.84 -9.88 -1.92
CA ILE A 62 -6.70 -9.10 -0.69
C ILE A 62 -7.32 -7.73 -0.92
N TYR A 63 -8.20 -7.32 -0.02
CA TYR A 63 -8.80 -6.00 0.03
C TYR A 63 -8.52 -5.35 1.38
N LYS A 64 -8.69 -4.03 1.43
CA LYS A 64 -8.67 -3.28 2.69
C LYS A 64 -10.08 -3.26 3.29
N ASP A 65 -10.18 -3.37 4.62
CA ASP A 65 -11.42 -3.02 5.30
C ASP A 65 -11.64 -1.51 5.24
N LYS A 66 -12.74 -1.12 4.60
CA LYS A 66 -13.18 0.27 4.40
C LYS A 66 -14.44 0.60 5.19
N SER A 67 -14.81 -0.24 6.16
CA SER A 67 -15.97 -0.02 7.04
C SER A 67 -15.93 1.35 7.74
N SER A 68 -14.75 1.82 8.12
CA SER A 68 -14.54 3.12 8.78
C SER A 68 -14.68 4.34 7.86
N GLU A 69 -14.75 4.16 6.53
CA GLU A 69 -15.00 5.27 5.59
C GLU A 69 -16.45 5.74 5.62
N LYS A 70 -17.35 4.97 6.27
CA LYS A 70 -18.74 5.33 6.52
C LYS A 70 -18.94 6.22 7.76
N LEU A 71 -17.87 6.55 8.47
CA LEU A 71 -17.94 7.42 9.65
C LEU A 71 -18.30 8.87 9.24
N PRO A 72 -18.86 9.67 10.18
CA PRO A 72 -19.08 11.10 9.97
C PRO A 72 -17.80 11.83 9.54
N ARG A 73 -17.96 12.88 8.72
CA ARG A 73 -16.84 13.57 8.08
C ARG A 73 -15.80 14.10 9.06
N GLU A 74 -16.21 14.59 10.23
CA GLU A 74 -15.25 15.11 11.24
C GLU A 74 -14.38 14.01 11.84
N LYS A 75 -14.83 12.75 11.83
CA LYS A 75 -14.12 11.60 12.40
C LYS A 75 -13.15 10.96 11.42
N LEU A 76 -13.35 11.17 10.11
CA LEU A 76 -12.55 10.53 9.06
C LEU A 76 -11.04 10.79 9.18
N PRO A 77 -10.54 11.99 9.51
CA PRO A 77 -9.11 12.23 9.59
C PRO A 77 -8.38 11.30 10.57
N MET A 78 -9.02 10.98 11.71
CA MET A 78 -8.38 10.20 12.77
C MET A 78 -8.70 8.70 12.70
N TYR A 79 -9.94 8.34 12.32
CA TYR A 79 -10.44 6.97 12.48
C TYR A 79 -10.66 6.21 11.17
N SER A 80 -10.46 6.85 10.03
CA SER A 80 -10.58 6.18 8.72
C SER A 80 -9.23 5.66 8.23
N THR A 81 -9.27 4.98 7.09
CA THR A 81 -8.06 4.51 6.42
C THR A 81 -7.51 5.48 5.35
N ASN A 82 -8.06 6.69 5.27
CA ASN A 82 -7.80 7.68 4.22
C ASN A 82 -6.36 8.16 4.18
N MET A 83 -5.72 8.40 5.34
CA MET A 83 -4.35 8.88 5.40
C MET A 83 -3.34 7.84 4.90
N CYS A 84 -3.57 6.56 5.20
CA CYS A 84 -2.79 5.46 4.65
C CYS A 84 -2.98 5.33 3.12
N ASP A 85 -4.21 5.53 2.62
CA ASP A 85 -4.47 5.58 1.17
C ASP A 85 -3.76 6.79 0.51
N ALA A 86 -3.67 7.92 1.19
CA ALA A 86 -2.91 9.09 0.72
C ALA A 86 -1.41 8.83 0.68
N LEU A 87 -0.83 8.23 1.73
CA LEU A 87 0.58 7.82 1.76
C LEU A 87 0.89 6.88 0.58
N LYS A 88 0.01 5.90 0.33
CA LYS A 88 0.13 5.00 -0.81
C LYS A 88 0.15 5.76 -2.14
N TYR A 89 -0.68 6.78 -2.35
CA TYR A 89 -0.61 7.58 -3.57
C TYR A 89 0.66 8.44 -3.68
N LEU A 90 1.22 8.87 -2.55
CA LEU A 90 2.48 9.58 -2.51
C LEU A 90 3.64 8.68 -2.94
N THR A 91 3.66 7.43 -2.47
CA THR A 91 4.74 6.46 -2.70
C THR A 91 4.55 5.63 -3.97
N CYS A 92 3.35 5.38 -4.47
CA CYS A 92 3.12 4.61 -5.70
C CYS A 92 3.41 5.44 -6.97
N ARG A 93 4.66 5.90 -7.11
CA ARG A 93 5.14 6.66 -8.28
C ARG A 93 5.72 5.72 -9.34
N ARG A 94 5.55 6.11 -10.62
CA ARG A 94 5.99 5.32 -11.77
C ARG A 94 7.46 4.86 -11.69
N PRO A 95 8.44 5.72 -11.32
CA PRO A 95 9.84 5.28 -11.26
C PRO A 95 10.07 4.14 -10.28
N TRP A 96 9.51 4.25 -9.07
CA TRP A 96 9.68 3.25 -8.03
C TRP A 96 8.88 1.97 -8.30
N LEU A 97 7.71 2.08 -8.90
CA LEU A 97 6.94 0.91 -9.36
C LEU A 97 7.68 0.15 -10.47
N LYS A 98 8.37 0.85 -11.38
CA LYS A 98 9.19 0.22 -12.43
C LYS A 98 10.36 -0.57 -11.79
N LEU A 99 11.04 0.03 -10.82
CA LEU A 99 12.11 -0.63 -10.07
C LEU A 99 11.59 -1.87 -9.33
N TYR A 100 10.48 -1.73 -8.60
CA TYR A 100 9.89 -2.84 -7.85
C TYR A 100 9.48 -4.01 -8.75
N ARG A 101 8.84 -3.73 -9.90
CA ARG A 101 8.45 -4.78 -10.86
C ARG A 101 9.66 -5.53 -11.42
N GLY A 102 10.77 -4.85 -11.70
CA GLY A 102 12.01 -5.50 -12.15
C GLY A 102 12.73 -6.31 -11.08
N LYS A 103 12.28 -6.25 -9.83
CA LYS A 103 12.83 -7.00 -8.68
C LYS A 103 11.91 -8.12 -8.19
N GLN A 104 10.67 -8.21 -8.72
CA GLN A 104 9.83 -9.36 -8.45
C GLN A 104 10.48 -10.55 -9.17
N LYS A 105 11.12 -11.44 -8.40
CA LYS A 105 11.48 -12.75 -8.91
C LYS A 105 10.18 -13.49 -9.22
N ASP A 106 10.01 -13.93 -10.45
CA ASP A 106 8.97 -14.90 -10.73
C ASP A 106 9.37 -16.20 -10.01
N PHE A 107 8.38 -16.96 -9.52
CA PHE A 107 8.65 -18.24 -8.85
C PHE A 107 9.32 -19.26 -9.80
N SER A 108 9.39 -18.95 -11.10
CA SER A 108 10.11 -19.67 -12.14
C SER A 108 11.56 -19.24 -12.34
N ASP A 109 12.02 -18.17 -11.70
CA ASP A 109 13.41 -17.73 -11.81
C ASP A 109 14.30 -18.69 -11.03
N SER A 110 15.08 -19.50 -11.77
CA SER A 110 16.06 -20.43 -11.21
C SER A 110 17.00 -19.70 -10.25
N GLU A 111 17.02 -20.11 -8.98
CA GLU A 111 18.03 -19.63 -8.05
C GLU A 111 19.39 -20.19 -8.46
N VAL A 112 20.22 -19.35 -9.10
CA VAL A 112 21.66 -19.64 -9.21
C VAL A 112 22.23 -19.43 -7.80
N LEU A 113 22.36 -20.53 -7.06
CA LEU A 113 23.16 -20.62 -5.86
C LEU A 113 24.62 -20.38 -6.27
N GLY A 114 25.11 -19.17 -5.96
CA GLY A 114 26.53 -18.82 -6.01
C GLY A 114 27.15 -18.88 -4.62
#